data_AF-A0A940TX69-F1
#
_entry.id   AF-A0A940TX69-F1
#
_cell.length_a   1.000
_cell.length_b   1.000
_cell.length_c   1.000
_cell.angle_alpha   90.00
_cell.angle_beta   90.00
_cell.angle_gamma   90.00
#
_symmetry.space_group_name_H-M   'P 1'
#
loop_
_entity.id
_entity.type
_entity.pdbx_description
1 polymer ?
#
loop_
_entity_poly.entity_id
_entity_poly.type
_entity_poly.pdbx_seq_one_letter_code
_entity_poly.pdbx_strand_id
1 'polypeptide(L)'
;MQSLFNKYPKLWRIFDILLPFFATLAALAVGAVMLIFLGANPFEAYGALLEGAFGNINALADTLVKATPLLLVALGICIAFRGGVLNIGGEGQLVVGALASTLIGLSFADAPGTLIIPLALLSGFLAGAIWGAIPGLLKAYFNVNEILSTIMMNAIAVQGMNYLLREPMIDPVQLESASRIPQTARLAVAFDLPRLIPTRLHLGFGLAILAAILVYIFLWRTVIGYRIRAVGLNAFASRYAGIKVSRYIVLSMLLSGAFAGLAGAIQVYGLHHRMFTDGSATGFTGSAGFNGIVVALFGHLHPLGSIPASILFGALIVGANKLQRVMQVPTAFITALNGLVVIFVVSSEYWRRRWARRRETEPVEKPPGATEAEVAT
;
A
#
# COMPACT_ATOMS: atom_id res chain seq x y z
N MET A 1 -17.43 10.47 -31.73
CA MET A 1 -16.25 9.81 -31.12
C MET A 1 -16.43 8.29 -31.08
N GLN A 2 -17.47 7.74 -30.43
CA GLN A 2 -17.69 6.28 -30.32
C GLN A 2 -17.77 5.54 -31.67
N SER A 3 -18.36 6.13 -32.72
CA SER A 3 -18.47 5.49 -34.04
C SER A 3 -17.14 5.29 -34.78
N LEU A 4 -16.13 6.15 -34.54
CA LEU A 4 -14.78 6.00 -35.07
C LEU A 4 -13.98 4.90 -34.34
N PHE A 5 -14.26 4.71 -33.06
CA PHE A 5 -13.55 3.76 -32.19
C PHE A 5 -14.09 2.32 -32.31
N ASN A 6 -15.39 2.12 -32.57
CA ASN A 6 -15.94 0.78 -32.90
C ASN A 6 -15.42 0.23 -34.23
N LYS A 7 -14.98 1.10 -35.14
CA LYS A 7 -14.38 0.71 -36.43
C LYS A 7 -12.93 0.19 -36.30
N TYR A 8 -12.23 0.48 -35.19
CA TYR A 8 -10.83 0.08 -34.97
C TYR A 8 -10.55 -0.36 -33.52
N PRO A 9 -10.70 -1.65 -33.17
CA PRO A 9 -10.50 -2.15 -31.80
C PRO A 9 -9.07 -1.98 -31.26
N LYS A 10 -8.06 -1.83 -32.14
CA LYS A 10 -6.67 -1.50 -31.73
C LYS A 10 -6.53 -0.08 -31.15
N LEU A 11 -7.32 0.89 -31.62
CA LEU A 11 -7.30 2.27 -31.10
C LEU A 11 -7.78 2.32 -29.64
N TRP A 12 -8.74 1.49 -29.25
CA TRP A 12 -9.20 1.39 -27.87
C TRP A 12 -8.12 0.89 -26.90
N ARG A 13 -7.35 -0.13 -27.30
CA ARG A 13 -6.21 -0.62 -26.50
C ARG A 13 -5.15 0.45 -26.30
N ILE A 14 -4.83 1.20 -27.35
CA ILE A 14 -3.87 2.31 -27.28
C ILE A 14 -4.41 3.41 -26.37
N PHE A 15 -5.69 3.76 -26.49
CA PHE A 15 -6.33 4.76 -25.63
C PHE A 15 -6.35 4.35 -24.15
N ASP A 16 -6.65 3.09 -23.85
CA ASP A 16 -6.65 2.55 -22.48
C ASP A 16 -5.25 2.53 -21.86
N ILE A 17 -4.20 2.32 -22.67
CA ILE A 17 -2.79 2.39 -22.25
C ILE A 17 -2.35 3.85 -22.05
N LEU A 18 -2.87 4.78 -22.85
CA LEU A 18 -2.53 6.20 -22.77
C LEU A 18 -3.35 6.97 -21.73
N LEU A 19 -4.49 6.46 -21.28
CA LEU A 19 -5.35 7.12 -20.30
C LEU A 19 -4.64 7.43 -18.96
N PRO A 20 -3.83 6.52 -18.37
CA PRO A 20 -3.04 6.83 -17.18
C PRO A 20 -1.97 7.89 -17.47
N PHE A 21 -1.39 7.90 -18.67
CA PHE A 21 -0.41 8.89 -19.09
C PHE A 21 -1.03 10.30 -19.17
N PHE A 22 -2.19 10.44 -19.81
CA PHE A 22 -2.92 11.72 -19.86
C PHE A 22 -3.40 12.17 -18.47
N ALA A 23 -3.84 11.25 -17.61
CA ALA A 23 -4.22 11.59 -16.24
C ALA A 23 -3.03 12.07 -15.40
N THR A 24 -1.85 11.48 -15.62
CA THR A 24 -0.61 11.91 -14.96
C THR A 24 -0.19 13.29 -15.45
N LEU A 25 -0.25 13.55 -16.76
CA LEU A 25 -0.01 14.88 -17.33
C LEU A 25 -0.99 15.92 -16.81
N ALA A 26 -2.27 15.58 -16.69
CA ALA A 26 -3.27 16.48 -16.11
C ALA A 26 -2.96 16.78 -14.63
N ALA A 27 -2.57 15.78 -13.84
CA ALA A 27 -2.15 15.98 -12.45
C ALA A 27 -0.91 16.87 -12.35
N LEU A 28 0.09 16.69 -13.21
CA LEU A 28 1.26 17.55 -13.31
C LEU A 28 0.91 18.96 -13.83
N ALA A 29 -0.07 19.11 -14.71
CA ALA A 29 -0.52 20.43 -15.15
C ALA A 29 -1.16 21.21 -13.99
N VAL A 30 -2.05 20.57 -13.23
CA VAL A 30 -2.66 21.22 -12.06
C VAL A 30 -1.61 21.47 -10.96
N GLY A 31 -0.68 20.53 -10.73
CA GLY A 31 0.45 20.75 -9.83
C GLY A 31 1.32 21.94 -10.22
N ALA A 32 1.54 22.15 -11.53
CA ALA A 32 2.31 23.27 -12.04
C ALA A 32 1.58 24.60 -11.82
N VAL A 33 0.26 24.63 -12.05
CA VAL A 33 -0.57 25.81 -11.74
C VAL A 33 -0.49 26.15 -10.26
N MET A 34 -0.56 25.16 -9.37
CA MET A 34 -0.43 25.41 -7.94
C MET A 34 0.97 25.96 -7.57
N LEU A 35 2.05 25.44 -8.18
CA LEU A 35 3.41 25.95 -7.96
C LEU A 35 3.54 27.41 -8.38
N ILE A 36 2.93 27.81 -9.51
CA ILE A 36 2.92 29.20 -9.98
C ILE A 36 2.23 30.10 -8.95
N PHE A 37 1.11 29.68 -8.36
CA PHE A 37 0.43 30.44 -7.30
C PHE A 37 1.28 30.59 -6.02
N LEU A 38 2.21 29.67 -5.76
CA LEU A 38 3.16 29.75 -4.66
C LEU A 38 4.44 30.53 -5.02
N GLY A 39 4.54 31.07 -6.24
CA GLY A 39 5.75 31.76 -6.72
C GLY A 39 6.92 30.83 -7.03
N ALA A 40 6.68 29.51 -7.10
CA ALA A 40 7.68 28.50 -7.41
C ALA A 40 7.71 28.17 -8.90
N ASN A 41 8.89 28.05 -9.49
CA ASN A 41 9.04 27.65 -10.90
C ASN A 41 8.68 26.16 -11.09
N PRO A 42 7.68 25.81 -11.92
CA PRO A 42 7.28 24.41 -12.13
C PRO A 42 8.37 23.52 -12.74
N PHE A 43 9.20 24.06 -13.62
CA PHE A 43 10.27 23.28 -14.27
C PHE A 43 11.36 22.91 -13.26
N GLU A 44 11.76 23.85 -12.40
CA GLU A 44 12.71 23.59 -11.32
C GLU A 44 12.14 22.61 -10.30
N ALA A 45 10.87 22.77 -9.93
CA ALA A 45 10.19 21.89 -8.99
C ALA A 45 10.11 20.44 -9.51
N TYR A 46 9.75 20.24 -10.78
CA TYR A 46 9.72 18.90 -11.39
C TYR A 46 11.10 18.33 -11.65
N GLY A 47 12.09 19.17 -11.97
CA GLY A 47 13.50 18.78 -11.97
C GLY A 47 13.93 18.26 -10.59
N ALA A 48 13.63 18.99 -9.52
CA ALA A 48 13.95 18.60 -8.15
C ALA A 48 13.23 17.32 -7.70
N LEU A 49 12.00 17.08 -8.21
CA LEU A 49 11.26 15.85 -7.96
C LEU A 49 11.96 14.64 -8.58
N LEU A 50 12.35 14.74 -9.86
CA LEU A 50 13.06 13.67 -10.56
C LEU A 50 14.46 13.44 -9.98
N GLU A 51 15.20 14.51 -9.67
CA GLU A 51 16.50 14.44 -9.01
C GLU A 51 16.39 13.81 -7.61
N GLY A 52 15.34 14.15 -6.86
CA GLY A 52 15.08 13.58 -5.55
C GLY A 52 14.78 12.08 -5.59
N ALA A 53 14.17 11.59 -6.66
CA ALA A 53 13.83 10.17 -6.82
C ALA A 53 14.97 9.33 -7.44
N PHE A 54 15.65 9.86 -8.46
CA PHE A 54 16.58 9.11 -9.32
C PHE A 54 17.93 9.79 -9.53
N GLY A 55 18.17 10.98 -8.97
CA GLY A 55 19.34 11.79 -9.29
C GLY A 55 20.68 11.19 -8.86
N ASN A 56 20.70 10.32 -7.84
CA ASN A 56 21.88 9.59 -7.42
C ASN A 56 21.53 8.25 -6.76
N ILE A 57 22.55 7.45 -6.44
CA ILE A 57 22.36 6.11 -5.85
C ILE A 57 21.67 6.14 -4.48
N ASN A 58 21.85 7.20 -3.69
CA ASN A 58 21.17 7.37 -2.41
C ASN A 58 19.69 7.73 -2.59
N ALA A 59 19.38 8.60 -3.56
CA ALA A 59 18.01 8.95 -3.93
C ALA A 59 17.23 7.71 -4.41
N LEU A 60 17.86 6.88 -5.26
CA LEU A 60 17.28 5.62 -5.69
C LEU A 60 17.10 4.65 -4.51
N ALA A 61 18.10 4.55 -3.63
CA ALA A 61 18.01 3.73 -2.43
C ALA A 61 16.85 4.17 -1.51
N ASP A 62 16.72 5.47 -1.23
CA ASP A 62 15.64 6.04 -0.42
C ASP A 62 14.27 5.79 -1.07
N THR A 63 14.18 5.87 -2.40
CA THR A 63 12.98 5.52 -3.17
C THR A 63 12.55 4.07 -2.94
N LEU A 64 13.49 3.12 -3.05
CA LEU A 64 13.21 1.69 -2.85
C LEU A 64 12.89 1.36 -1.39
N VAL A 65 13.56 2.03 -0.46
CA VAL A 65 13.29 1.93 0.97
C VAL A 65 11.87 2.42 1.26
N LYS A 66 11.44 3.55 0.69
CA LYS A 66 10.07 4.03 0.86
C LYS A 66 9.03 3.16 0.13
N ALA A 67 9.40 2.54 -0.99
CA ALA A 67 8.54 1.60 -1.71
C ALA A 67 8.27 0.30 -0.91
N THR A 68 9.19 -0.11 -0.04
CA THR A 68 9.10 -1.37 0.72
C THR A 68 7.80 -1.51 1.53
N PRO A 69 7.46 -0.60 2.46
CA PRO A 69 6.22 -0.73 3.22
C PRO A 69 4.98 -0.55 2.35
N LEU A 70 5.05 0.28 1.29
CA LEU A 70 3.95 0.47 0.35
C LEU A 70 3.62 -0.82 -0.41
N LEU A 71 4.65 -1.54 -0.86
CA LEU A 71 4.50 -2.82 -1.55
C LEU A 71 3.84 -3.85 -0.63
N LEU A 72 4.35 -4.02 0.59
CA LEU A 72 3.81 -5.01 1.53
C LEU A 72 2.35 -4.73 1.90
N VAL A 73 2.02 -3.49 2.22
CA VAL A 73 0.63 -3.10 2.46
C VAL A 73 -0.24 -3.35 1.21
N ALA A 74 0.26 -2.99 0.02
CA ALA A 74 -0.46 -3.23 -1.24
C ALA A 74 -0.72 -4.71 -1.50
N LEU A 75 0.23 -5.60 -1.20
CA LEU A 75 0.04 -7.05 -1.30
C LEU A 75 -1.09 -7.54 -0.39
N GLY A 76 -1.11 -7.05 0.86
CA GLY A 76 -2.19 -7.34 1.79
C GLY A 76 -3.55 -6.89 1.25
N ILE A 77 -3.61 -5.72 0.63
CA ILE A 77 -4.83 -5.17 0.04
C ILE A 77 -5.27 -5.96 -1.19
N CYS A 78 -4.33 -6.42 -2.03
CA CYS A 78 -4.63 -7.33 -3.13
C CYS A 78 -5.32 -8.61 -2.62
N ILE A 79 -4.85 -9.20 -1.52
CA ILE A 79 -5.44 -10.41 -0.94
C ILE A 79 -6.85 -10.13 -0.37
N ALA A 80 -7.02 -9.03 0.38
CA ALA A 80 -8.32 -8.64 0.93
C ALA A 80 -9.36 -8.44 -0.18
N PHE A 81 -9.00 -7.63 -1.19
CA PHE A 81 -9.88 -7.35 -2.33
C PHE A 81 -10.25 -8.63 -3.07
N ARG A 82 -9.31 -9.57 -3.21
CA ARG A 82 -9.56 -10.84 -3.86
C ARG A 82 -10.52 -11.75 -3.09
N GLY A 83 -10.65 -11.55 -1.77
CA GLY A 83 -11.64 -12.19 -0.92
C GLY A 83 -13.00 -11.46 -0.85
N GLY A 84 -13.17 -10.37 -1.60
CA GLY A 84 -14.43 -9.60 -1.65
C GLY A 84 -14.62 -8.62 -0.50
N VAL A 85 -13.55 -8.27 0.22
CA VAL A 85 -13.58 -7.32 1.34
C VAL A 85 -12.53 -6.23 1.18
N LEU A 86 -12.78 -5.08 1.81
CA LEU A 86 -11.85 -3.95 1.81
C LEU A 86 -11.16 -3.85 3.17
N ASN A 87 -9.85 -3.62 3.14
CA ASN A 87 -9.05 -3.36 4.33
C ASN A 87 -8.48 -1.95 4.29
N ILE A 88 -9.06 -1.03 5.05
CA ILE A 88 -8.54 0.35 5.25
C ILE A 88 -7.74 0.42 6.58
N GLY A 89 -7.65 -0.70 7.29
CA GLY A 89 -7.01 -0.84 8.59
C GLY A 89 -5.48 -0.99 8.54
N GLY A 90 -4.89 -0.80 7.36
CA GLY A 90 -3.46 -1.04 7.13
C GLY A 90 -2.56 -0.19 8.03
N GLU A 91 -2.96 1.04 8.34
CA GLU A 91 -2.22 1.90 9.27
C GLU A 91 -2.11 1.30 10.66
N GLY A 92 -3.25 0.90 11.25
CA GLY A 92 -3.28 0.31 12.59
C GLY A 92 -2.61 -1.05 12.65
N GLN A 93 -2.77 -1.88 11.62
CA GLN A 93 -2.10 -3.18 11.51
C GLN A 93 -0.57 -3.02 11.42
N LEU A 94 -0.11 -2.00 10.70
CA LEU A 94 1.30 -1.64 10.61
C LEU A 94 1.84 -1.15 11.95
N VAL A 95 1.11 -0.27 12.64
CA VAL A 95 1.47 0.22 13.98
C VAL A 95 1.56 -0.93 14.99
N VAL A 96 0.56 -1.81 15.04
CA VAL A 96 0.55 -2.95 15.97
C VAL A 96 1.68 -3.95 15.65
N GLY A 97 1.97 -4.18 14.37
CA GLY A 97 3.13 -4.99 13.97
C GLY A 97 4.47 -4.36 14.35
N ALA A 98 4.60 -3.04 14.21
CA ALA A 98 5.78 -2.28 14.65
C ALA A 98 5.96 -2.35 16.17
N LEU A 99 4.89 -2.19 16.96
CA LEU A 99 4.94 -2.31 18.42
C LEU A 99 5.40 -3.71 18.86
N ALA A 100 4.79 -4.77 18.30
CA ALA A 100 5.11 -6.14 18.67
C ALA A 100 6.56 -6.52 18.31
N SER A 101 7.04 -6.09 17.14
CA SER A 101 8.44 -6.32 16.72
C SER A 101 9.44 -5.50 17.54
N THR A 102 9.08 -4.26 17.91
CA THR A 102 9.91 -3.43 18.80
C THR A 102 10.01 -4.03 20.19
N LEU A 103 8.90 -4.56 20.74
CA LEU A 103 8.90 -5.22 22.05
C LEU A 103 9.86 -6.40 22.10
N ILE A 104 9.92 -7.23 21.04
CA ILE A 104 10.89 -8.33 20.94
C ILE A 104 12.33 -7.79 20.96
N GLY A 105 12.61 -6.75 20.17
CA GLY A 105 13.95 -6.16 20.10
C GLY A 105 14.41 -5.52 21.41
N LEU A 106 13.49 -4.91 22.16
CA LEU A 106 13.80 -4.33 23.47
C LEU A 106 13.95 -5.39 24.57
N SER A 107 13.13 -6.45 24.54
CA SER A 107 13.13 -7.49 25.58
C SER A 107 14.35 -8.40 25.51
N PHE A 108 14.94 -8.56 24.33
CA PHE A 108 16.08 -9.46 24.08
C PHE A 108 17.29 -8.70 23.51
N ALA A 109 17.63 -7.56 24.10
CA ALA A 109 18.66 -6.65 23.59
C ALA A 109 20.05 -7.30 23.39
N ASP A 110 20.41 -8.27 24.25
CA ASP A 110 21.72 -8.94 24.23
C ASP A 110 21.76 -10.21 23.35
N ALA A 111 20.62 -10.61 22.78
CA ALA A 111 20.53 -11.83 22.00
C ALA A 111 21.16 -11.66 20.60
N PRO A 112 21.56 -12.76 19.92
CA PRO A 112 22.09 -12.68 18.56
C PRO A 112 21.07 -12.14 17.56
N GLY A 113 21.46 -11.14 16.77
CA GLY A 113 20.58 -10.52 15.78
C GLY A 113 20.06 -11.48 14.69
N THR A 114 20.80 -12.53 14.40
CA THR A 114 20.38 -13.62 13.50
C THR A 114 19.11 -14.33 13.96
N LEU A 115 18.83 -14.35 15.27
CA LEU A 115 17.61 -14.92 15.84
C LEU A 115 16.53 -13.87 16.03
N ILE A 116 16.90 -12.69 16.53
CA ILE A 116 15.95 -11.61 16.85
C ILE A 116 15.29 -11.04 15.61
N ILE A 117 16.03 -10.86 14.50
CA ILE A 117 15.46 -10.30 13.26
C ILE A 117 14.32 -11.18 12.74
N PRO A 118 14.48 -12.50 12.49
CA PRO A 118 13.37 -13.35 12.08
C PRO A 118 12.21 -13.38 13.07
N LEU A 119 12.51 -13.45 14.38
CA LEU A 119 11.50 -13.50 15.42
C LEU A 119 10.67 -12.21 15.47
N ALA A 120 11.31 -11.05 15.34
CA ALA A 120 10.64 -9.75 15.32
C ALA A 120 9.82 -9.53 14.04
N LEU A 121 10.33 -9.96 12.88
CA LEU A 121 9.56 -9.92 11.64
C LEU A 121 8.33 -10.84 11.73
N LEU A 122 8.50 -12.03 12.30
CA LEU A 122 7.39 -12.96 12.55
C LEU A 122 6.39 -12.42 13.56
N SER A 123 6.85 -11.80 14.66
CA SER A 123 5.96 -11.21 15.65
C SER A 123 5.16 -10.06 15.06
N GLY A 124 5.78 -9.19 14.25
CA GLY A 124 5.10 -8.13 13.53
C GLY A 124 4.07 -8.66 12.52
N PHE A 125 4.42 -9.72 11.77
CA PHE A 125 3.51 -10.41 10.87
C PHE A 125 2.30 -10.99 11.61
N LEU A 126 2.52 -11.71 12.72
CA LEU A 126 1.44 -12.32 13.50
C LEU A 126 0.57 -11.28 14.21
N ALA A 127 1.17 -10.24 14.80
CA ALA A 127 0.43 -9.18 15.48
C ALA A 127 -0.47 -8.40 14.51
N GLY A 128 0.07 -8.06 13.33
CA GLY A 128 -0.73 -7.47 12.25
C GLY A 128 -1.84 -8.41 11.76
N ALA A 129 -1.56 -9.72 11.67
CA ALA A 129 -2.54 -10.73 11.28
C ALA A 129 -3.70 -10.82 12.27
N ILE A 130 -3.40 -10.86 13.57
CA ILE A 130 -4.39 -10.87 14.65
C ILE A 130 -5.22 -9.58 14.61
N TRP A 131 -4.56 -8.43 14.46
CA TRP A 131 -5.24 -7.14 14.39
C TRP A 131 -6.18 -7.03 13.19
N GLY A 132 -5.77 -7.55 12.03
CA GLY A 132 -6.60 -7.62 10.82
C GLY A 132 -7.72 -8.67 10.90
N ALA A 133 -7.52 -9.76 11.65
CA ALA A 133 -8.54 -10.78 11.83
C ALA A 133 -9.78 -10.26 12.59
N ILE A 134 -9.62 -9.31 13.51
CA ILE A 134 -10.72 -8.73 14.31
C ILE A 134 -11.83 -8.14 13.40
N PRO A 135 -11.58 -7.13 12.53
CA PRO A 135 -12.60 -6.63 11.62
C PRO A 135 -13.04 -7.70 10.61
N GLY A 136 -12.16 -8.64 10.25
CA GLY A 136 -12.53 -9.80 9.43
C GLY A 136 -13.59 -10.69 10.07
N LEU A 137 -13.49 -10.96 11.38
CA LEU A 137 -14.47 -11.71 12.15
C LEU A 137 -15.79 -10.94 12.25
N LEU A 138 -15.72 -9.64 12.55
CA LEU A 138 -16.88 -8.75 12.61
C LEU A 138 -17.65 -8.73 11.29
N LYS A 139 -16.93 -8.64 10.16
CA LYS A 139 -17.52 -8.72 8.83
C LYS A 139 -18.12 -10.10 8.54
N ALA A 140 -17.36 -11.16 8.79
CA ALA A 140 -17.72 -12.51 8.37
C ALA A 140 -18.88 -13.15 9.14
N TYR A 141 -19.06 -12.77 10.40
CA TYR A 141 -20.05 -13.36 11.30
C TYR A 141 -21.18 -12.41 11.67
N PHE A 142 -20.89 -11.12 11.77
CA PHE A 142 -21.88 -10.11 12.19
C PHE A 142 -22.26 -9.14 11.08
N ASN A 143 -21.72 -9.31 9.87
CA ASN A 143 -21.95 -8.45 8.70
C ASN A 143 -21.70 -6.95 8.99
N VAL A 144 -20.80 -6.65 9.92
CA VAL A 144 -20.38 -5.28 10.23
C VAL A 144 -19.66 -4.71 9.02
N ASN A 145 -19.86 -3.42 8.76
CA ASN A 145 -19.16 -2.73 7.68
C ASN A 145 -17.63 -2.75 7.94
N GLU A 146 -16.90 -3.39 7.04
CA GLU A 146 -15.45 -3.56 7.08
C GLU A 146 -14.69 -2.23 6.96
N ILE A 147 -15.26 -1.24 6.26
CA ILE A 147 -14.67 0.11 6.13
C ILE A 147 -14.67 0.79 7.50
N LEU A 148 -15.84 0.84 8.15
CA LEU A 148 -15.99 1.52 9.44
C LEU A 148 -15.16 0.82 10.53
N SER A 149 -15.29 -0.50 10.65
CA SER A 149 -14.57 -1.27 11.67
C SER A 149 -13.05 -1.17 11.51
N THR A 150 -12.52 -1.22 10.29
CA THR A 150 -11.07 -1.07 10.07
C THR A 150 -10.56 0.34 10.36
N ILE A 151 -11.32 1.39 10.05
CA ILE A 151 -10.97 2.77 10.40
C ILE A 151 -10.97 2.98 11.91
N MET A 152 -11.97 2.45 12.62
CA MET A 152 -12.02 2.53 14.09
C MET A 152 -10.85 1.78 14.73
N MET A 153 -10.49 0.62 14.19
CA MET A 153 -9.32 -0.16 14.65
C MET A 153 -7.98 0.58 14.43
N ASN A 154 -7.87 1.45 13.42
CA ASN A 154 -6.70 2.32 13.28
C ASN A 154 -6.60 3.29 14.46
N ALA A 155 -7.69 3.96 14.83
CA ALA A 155 -7.69 4.88 15.96
C ALA A 155 -7.29 4.19 17.27
N ILE A 156 -7.82 2.98 17.53
CA ILE A 156 -7.45 2.19 18.71
C ILE A 156 -5.95 1.86 18.70
N ALA A 157 -5.39 1.43 17.57
CA ALA A 157 -3.97 1.12 17.45
C ALA A 157 -3.08 2.33 17.75
N VAL A 158 -3.47 3.51 17.26
CA VAL A 158 -2.72 4.76 17.45
C VAL A 158 -2.78 5.23 18.90
N GLN A 159 -3.95 5.15 19.54
CA GLN A 159 -4.07 5.46 20.96
C GLN A 159 -3.28 4.46 21.82
N GLY A 160 -3.28 3.19 21.46
CA GLY A 160 -2.44 2.16 22.10
C GLY A 160 -0.94 2.44 21.95
N MET A 161 -0.49 2.81 20.74
CA MET A 161 0.88 3.24 20.50
C MET A 161 1.26 4.47 21.34
N ASN A 162 0.40 5.48 21.36
CA ASN A 162 0.63 6.71 22.12
C ASN A 162 0.73 6.45 23.62
N TYR A 163 -0.11 5.55 24.16
CA TYR A 163 -0.01 5.11 25.55
C TYR A 163 1.33 4.38 25.80
N LEU A 164 1.64 3.39 24.96
CA LEU A 164 2.83 2.56 25.13
C LEU A 164 4.14 3.35 25.03
N LEU A 165 4.22 4.31 24.11
CA LEU A 165 5.42 5.13 23.91
C LEU A 165 5.58 6.27 24.93
N ARG A 166 4.58 6.49 25.80
CA ARG A 166 4.63 7.50 26.86
C ARG A 166 4.89 6.91 28.23
N GLU A 167 4.45 5.67 28.48
CA GLU A 167 4.68 5.01 29.78
C GLU A 167 5.57 3.76 29.66
N PRO A 168 5.13 2.61 29.12
CA PRO A 168 5.81 1.34 29.39
C PRO A 168 6.99 1.06 28.44
N MET A 169 7.02 1.67 27.25
CA MET A 169 8.05 1.45 26.24
C MET A 169 8.93 2.69 25.96
N ILE A 170 8.73 3.79 26.70
CA ILE A 170 9.55 4.99 26.52
C ILE A 170 11.02 4.69 26.86
N ASP A 171 11.94 5.31 26.12
CA ASP A 171 13.36 5.27 26.44
C ASP A 171 13.58 5.73 27.90
N PRO A 172 14.24 4.92 28.77
CA PRO A 172 14.53 5.33 30.15
C PRO A 172 15.25 6.68 30.23
N VAL A 173 16.12 6.98 29.26
CA VAL A 173 16.83 8.27 29.19
C VAL A 173 15.85 9.41 28.93
N GLN A 174 14.83 9.18 28.11
CA GLN A 174 13.81 10.21 27.83
C GLN A 174 12.79 10.35 28.97
N LEU A 175 12.58 9.31 29.79
CA LEU A 175 11.71 9.39 30.95
C LEU A 175 12.26 10.35 32.02
N GLU A 176 13.59 10.37 32.17
CA GLU A 176 14.33 11.28 33.07
C GLU A 176 14.50 12.68 32.47
N SER A 177 14.42 12.81 31.14
CA SER A 177 14.49 14.10 30.45
C SER A 177 13.24 14.96 30.68
N ALA A 178 13.42 16.27 30.81
CA ALA A 178 12.33 17.23 30.94
C ALA A 178 11.39 17.24 29.71
N SER A 179 11.88 16.86 28.53
CA SER A 179 11.11 16.89 27.28
C SER A 179 10.21 15.67 27.06
N ARG A 180 10.50 14.53 27.72
CA ARG A 180 9.75 13.26 27.64
C ARG A 180 9.25 12.91 26.22
N ILE A 181 10.15 12.97 25.25
CA ILE A 181 9.82 12.71 23.85
C ILE A 181 9.34 11.26 23.73
N PRO A 182 8.14 11.00 23.16
CA PRO A 182 7.53 9.67 23.13
C PRO A 182 8.18 8.79 22.06
N GLN A 183 9.31 8.18 22.41
CA GLN A 183 10.07 7.26 21.58
C GLN A 183 10.65 6.15 22.45
N THR A 184 10.89 4.99 21.84
CA THR A 184 11.62 3.89 22.49
C THR A 184 13.12 4.14 22.48
N ALA A 185 13.83 3.39 23.34
CA ALA A 185 15.26 3.22 23.18
C ALA A 185 15.58 2.71 21.77
N ARG A 186 16.78 3.03 21.28
CA ARG A 186 17.27 2.48 20.02
C ARG A 186 17.51 0.99 20.19
N LEU A 187 17.06 0.20 19.22
CA LEU A 187 17.39 -1.21 19.12
C LEU A 187 18.91 -1.40 18.95
N ALA A 188 19.40 -2.55 19.40
CA ALA A 188 20.81 -2.91 19.26
C ALA A 188 21.21 -2.90 17.77
N VAL A 189 22.44 -2.45 17.47
CA VAL A 189 22.96 -2.37 16.09
C VAL A 189 22.96 -3.74 15.41
N ALA A 190 23.13 -4.82 16.19
CA ALA A 190 23.06 -6.19 15.69
C ALA A 190 21.70 -6.55 15.07
N PHE A 191 20.64 -5.79 15.36
CA PHE A 191 19.29 -5.99 14.84
C PHE A 191 19.03 -5.19 13.57
N ASP A 192 19.95 -4.32 13.15
CA ASP A 192 19.80 -3.54 11.93
C ASP A 192 19.73 -4.50 10.73
N LEU A 193 18.68 -4.39 9.92
CA LEU A 193 18.56 -5.21 8.71
C LEU A 193 19.80 -4.98 7.82
N PRO A 194 20.46 -6.06 7.34
CA PRO A 194 21.65 -5.93 6.51
C PRO A 194 21.40 -5.02 5.31
N ARG A 195 22.33 -4.09 5.09
CA ARG A 195 22.30 -3.16 3.97
C ARG A 195 22.80 -3.86 2.70
N LEU A 196 22.10 -3.66 1.59
CA LEU A 196 22.45 -4.28 0.30
C LEU A 196 23.60 -3.55 -0.40
N ILE A 197 23.67 -2.24 -0.19
CA ILE A 197 24.65 -1.30 -0.76
C ILE A 197 25.03 -0.37 0.42
N PRO A 198 26.19 0.33 0.43
CA PRO A 198 26.51 1.37 1.42
C PRO A 198 25.59 2.60 1.35
N THR A 199 24.28 2.38 1.37
CA THR A 199 23.18 3.34 1.35
C THR A 199 22.16 2.93 2.43
N ARG A 200 21.00 3.58 2.47
CA ARG A 200 19.88 3.19 3.35
C ARG A 200 19.12 1.94 2.87
N LEU A 201 19.46 1.40 1.70
CA LEU A 201 18.79 0.23 1.14
C LEU A 201 19.11 -1.03 1.95
N HIS A 202 18.08 -1.61 2.54
CA HIS A 202 18.17 -2.79 3.39
C HIS A 202 17.46 -4.01 2.77
N LEU A 203 17.76 -5.21 3.29
CA LEU A 203 17.16 -6.48 2.84
C LEU A 203 15.62 -6.51 2.83
N GLY A 204 14.96 -5.65 3.62
CA GLY A 204 13.50 -5.51 3.61
C GLY A 204 12.88 -5.31 2.22
N PHE A 205 13.54 -4.59 1.30
CA PHE A 205 13.02 -4.44 -0.07
C PHE A 205 13.04 -5.77 -0.84
N GLY A 206 14.12 -6.54 -0.71
CA GLY A 206 14.21 -7.89 -1.28
C GLY A 206 13.15 -8.83 -0.70
N LEU A 207 12.91 -8.75 0.61
CA LEU A 207 11.84 -9.50 1.27
C LEU A 207 10.45 -9.12 0.75
N ALA A 208 10.20 -7.84 0.45
CA ALA A 208 8.94 -7.38 -0.12
C ALA A 208 8.72 -7.87 -1.57
N ILE A 209 9.78 -7.91 -2.39
CA ILE A 209 9.71 -8.51 -3.74
C ILE A 209 9.43 -10.01 -3.64
N LEU A 210 10.15 -10.72 -2.76
CA LEU A 210 9.92 -12.14 -2.53
C LEU A 210 8.49 -12.39 -2.07
N ALA A 211 7.97 -11.59 -1.13
CA ALA A 211 6.59 -11.64 -0.70
C ALA A 211 5.60 -11.43 -1.86
N ALA A 212 5.86 -10.50 -2.78
CA ALA A 212 5.00 -10.27 -3.94
C ALA A 212 4.88 -11.51 -4.84
N ILE A 213 6.02 -12.17 -5.09
CA ILE A 213 6.07 -13.43 -5.86
C ILE A 213 5.34 -14.54 -5.11
N LEU A 214 5.58 -14.69 -3.81
CA LEU A 214 4.92 -15.70 -2.98
C LEU A 214 3.40 -15.49 -2.92
N VAL A 215 2.92 -14.24 -2.80
CA VAL A 215 1.50 -13.91 -2.81
C VAL A 215 0.87 -14.22 -4.17
N TYR A 216 1.58 -13.95 -5.28
CA TYR A 216 1.13 -14.36 -6.61
C TYR A 216 0.99 -15.88 -6.71
N ILE A 217 2.01 -16.65 -6.29
CA ILE A 217 1.94 -18.11 -6.29
C ILE A 217 0.80 -18.58 -5.38
N PHE A 218 0.68 -18.02 -4.18
CA PHE A 218 -0.37 -18.35 -3.23
C PHE A 218 -1.77 -18.15 -3.83
N LEU A 219 -2.05 -16.99 -4.42
CA LEU A 219 -3.38 -16.68 -4.96
C LEU A 219 -3.71 -17.48 -6.23
N TRP A 220 -2.75 -17.74 -7.12
CA TRP A 220 -3.00 -18.38 -8.42
C TRP A 220 -2.71 -19.87 -8.48
N ARG A 221 -1.81 -20.40 -7.65
CA ARG A 221 -1.33 -21.79 -7.70
C ARG A 221 -1.76 -22.65 -6.50
N THR A 222 -2.55 -22.12 -5.55
CA THR A 222 -3.03 -22.90 -4.39
C THR A 222 -4.55 -23.01 -4.31
N VAL A 223 -5.03 -24.06 -3.64
CA VAL A 223 -6.47 -24.29 -3.40
C VAL A 223 -7.06 -23.21 -2.50
N ILE A 224 -6.30 -22.74 -1.50
CA ILE A 224 -6.73 -21.66 -0.60
C ILE A 224 -6.90 -20.36 -1.41
N GLY A 225 -5.93 -20.02 -2.25
CA GLY A 225 -6.00 -18.87 -3.15
C GLY A 225 -7.16 -18.95 -4.13
N TYR A 226 -7.43 -20.12 -4.70
CA TYR A 226 -8.62 -20.36 -5.52
C TYR A 226 -9.92 -20.08 -4.76
N ARG A 227 -10.07 -20.59 -3.52
CA ARG A 227 -11.28 -20.39 -2.72
C ARG A 227 -11.47 -18.93 -2.28
N ILE A 228 -10.39 -18.21 -1.95
CA ILE A 228 -10.43 -16.76 -1.69
C ILE A 228 -11.00 -16.05 -2.92
N ARG A 229 -10.43 -16.33 -4.11
CA ARG A 229 -10.89 -15.75 -5.39
C ARG A 229 -12.35 -16.05 -5.69
N ALA A 230 -12.78 -17.29 -5.48
CA ALA A 230 -14.16 -17.69 -5.72
C ALA A 230 -15.12 -16.91 -4.80
N VAL A 231 -14.78 -16.81 -3.51
CA VAL A 231 -15.59 -16.06 -2.53
C VAL A 231 -15.70 -14.58 -2.91
N GLY A 232 -14.60 -13.95 -3.32
CA GLY A 232 -14.61 -12.56 -3.75
C GLY A 232 -15.38 -12.28 -5.04
N LEU A 233 -15.49 -13.27 -5.94
CA LEU A 233 -16.31 -13.16 -7.15
C LEU A 233 -17.79 -13.31 -6.84
N ASN A 234 -18.17 -14.33 -6.09
CA ASN A 234 -19.55 -14.54 -5.66
C ASN A 234 -19.61 -15.42 -4.41
N ALA A 235 -19.92 -14.78 -3.26
CA ALA A 235 -20.06 -15.46 -1.98
C ALA A 235 -21.23 -16.46 -1.96
N PHE A 236 -22.34 -16.17 -2.65
CA PHE A 236 -23.52 -17.05 -2.68
C PHE A 236 -23.23 -18.34 -3.46
N ALA A 237 -22.69 -18.21 -4.68
CA ALA A 237 -22.29 -19.35 -5.50
C ALA A 237 -21.19 -20.18 -4.81
N SER A 238 -20.25 -19.53 -4.15
CA SER A 238 -19.20 -20.21 -3.37
C SER A 238 -19.78 -21.02 -2.21
N ARG A 239 -20.79 -20.49 -1.51
CA ARG A 239 -21.49 -21.21 -0.44
C ARG A 239 -22.23 -22.44 -0.98
N TYR A 240 -22.88 -22.31 -2.13
CA TYR A 240 -23.56 -23.42 -2.79
C TYR A 240 -22.56 -24.53 -3.20
N ALA A 241 -21.36 -24.16 -3.63
CA ALA A 241 -20.26 -25.08 -3.93
C ALA A 241 -19.55 -25.66 -2.68
N GLY A 242 -20.09 -25.44 -1.47
CA GLY A 242 -19.54 -25.98 -0.22
C GLY A 242 -18.35 -25.20 0.37
N ILE A 243 -18.02 -24.02 -0.16
CA ILE A 243 -16.93 -23.18 0.37
C ILE A 243 -17.42 -22.44 1.62
N LYS A 244 -16.65 -22.52 2.71
CA LYS A 244 -16.92 -21.81 3.96
C LYS A 244 -16.57 -20.33 3.86
N VAL A 245 -17.44 -19.55 3.21
CA VAL A 245 -17.29 -18.10 2.92
C VAL A 245 -16.72 -17.31 4.10
N SER A 246 -17.33 -17.41 5.29
CA SER A 246 -16.90 -16.65 6.48
C SER A 246 -15.44 -16.89 6.85
N ARG A 247 -14.94 -18.13 6.71
CA ARG A 247 -13.53 -18.46 7.00
C ARG A 247 -12.58 -17.78 6.02
N TYR A 248 -12.96 -17.68 4.75
CA TYR A 248 -12.13 -17.06 3.71
C TYR A 248 -12.15 -15.53 3.80
N ILE A 249 -13.26 -14.93 4.23
CA ILE A 249 -13.30 -13.49 4.56
C ILE A 249 -12.32 -13.17 5.70
N VAL A 250 -12.38 -13.94 6.79
CA VAL A 250 -11.46 -13.76 7.93
C VAL A 250 -10.03 -13.98 7.51
N LEU A 251 -9.74 -15.05 6.77
CA LEU A 251 -8.40 -15.36 6.28
C LEU A 251 -7.85 -14.26 5.37
N SER A 252 -8.67 -13.70 4.48
CA SER A 252 -8.27 -12.58 3.63
C SER A 252 -7.88 -11.34 4.44
N MET A 253 -8.65 -11.00 5.47
CA MET A 253 -8.35 -9.86 6.36
C MET A 253 -7.13 -10.13 7.25
N LEU A 254 -7.00 -11.36 7.75
CA LEU A 254 -5.86 -11.82 8.54
C LEU A 254 -4.57 -11.71 7.72
N LEU A 255 -4.53 -12.27 6.50
CA LEU A 255 -3.36 -12.17 5.63
C LEU A 255 -3.05 -10.74 5.23
N SER A 256 -4.09 -9.93 5.00
CA SER A 256 -3.94 -8.50 4.71
C SER A 256 -3.23 -7.76 5.85
N GLY A 257 -3.69 -7.97 7.08
CA GLY A 257 -3.06 -7.43 8.28
C GLY A 257 -1.67 -7.97 8.52
N ALA A 258 -1.41 -9.23 8.16
CA ALA A 258 -0.09 -9.83 8.33
C ALA A 258 0.99 -9.13 7.51
N PHE A 259 0.71 -8.82 6.23
CA PHE A 259 1.64 -8.07 5.39
C PHE A 259 1.78 -6.59 5.82
N ALA A 260 0.70 -5.96 6.30
CA ALA A 260 0.79 -4.62 6.87
C ALA A 260 1.64 -4.60 8.16
N GLY A 261 1.47 -5.57 9.05
CA GLY A 261 2.28 -5.71 10.26
C GLY A 261 3.75 -6.00 9.97
N LEU A 262 4.04 -6.84 8.97
CA LEU A 262 5.39 -7.07 8.47
C LEU A 262 6.03 -5.79 7.93
N ALA A 263 5.27 -4.94 7.24
CA ALA A 263 5.74 -3.62 6.80
C ALA A 263 6.14 -2.72 7.98
N GLY A 264 5.43 -2.83 9.09
CA GLY A 264 5.74 -2.12 10.34
C GLY A 264 7.05 -2.60 10.95
N ALA A 265 7.22 -3.92 11.06
CA ALA A 265 8.45 -4.51 11.58
C ALA A 265 9.68 -4.14 10.75
N ILE A 266 9.57 -4.17 9.41
CA ILE A 266 10.66 -3.76 8.53
C ILE A 266 10.98 -2.27 8.68
N GLN A 267 10.00 -1.39 8.90
CA GLN A 267 10.27 0.03 9.14
C GLN A 267 11.04 0.26 10.45
N VAL A 268 10.71 -0.48 11.51
CA VAL A 268 11.45 -0.41 12.78
C VAL A 268 12.89 -0.90 12.58
N TYR A 269 13.10 -2.10 12.03
CA TYR A 269 14.43 -2.73 11.98
C TYR A 269 15.31 -2.26 10.80
N GLY A 270 14.71 -1.72 9.74
CA GLY A 270 15.42 -1.33 8.52
C GLY A 270 15.71 0.16 8.42
N LEU A 271 14.87 1.01 9.01
CA LEU A 271 14.89 2.45 8.77
C LEU A 271 15.09 3.26 10.04
N HIS A 272 14.20 3.10 11.01
CA HIS A 272 14.16 3.98 12.18
C HIS A 272 15.02 3.47 13.34
N HIS A 273 15.20 2.15 13.45
CA HIS A 273 15.91 1.46 14.52
C HIS A 273 15.37 1.78 15.93
N ARG A 274 14.17 2.35 15.99
CA ARG A 274 13.39 2.69 17.18
C ARG A 274 11.97 2.96 16.73
N MET A 275 11.04 2.97 17.68
CA MET A 275 9.68 3.43 17.44
C MET A 275 9.48 4.81 18.07
N PHE A 276 8.73 5.67 17.41
CA PHE A 276 8.43 7.03 17.84
C PHE A 276 7.02 7.40 17.42
N THR A 277 6.44 8.41 18.06
CA THR A 277 5.12 8.95 17.69
C THR A 277 5.10 10.46 17.77
N ASP A 278 4.32 11.08 16.88
CA ASP A 278 3.95 12.50 16.94
C ASP A 278 2.51 12.69 17.49
N GLY A 279 1.89 11.61 17.99
CA GLY A 279 0.50 11.58 18.42
C GLY A 279 -0.49 11.16 17.32
N SER A 280 -0.07 11.12 16.06
CA SER A 280 -0.93 10.82 14.92
C SER A 280 -0.79 9.39 14.41
N ALA A 281 -1.73 8.98 13.56
CA ALA A 281 -1.69 7.69 12.86
C ALA A 281 -0.55 7.58 11.84
N THR A 282 -0.08 8.72 11.33
CA THR A 282 0.81 8.79 10.17
C THR A 282 2.24 9.14 10.53
N GLY A 283 2.50 9.59 11.76
CA GLY A 283 3.83 10.04 12.19
C GLY A 283 4.89 8.95 12.03
N PHE A 284 4.61 7.76 12.57
CA PHE A 284 5.51 6.60 12.43
C PHE A 284 5.41 5.96 11.03
N THR A 285 4.20 5.77 10.53
CA THR A 285 3.96 4.96 9.32
C THR A 285 4.27 5.71 8.02
N GLY A 286 4.37 7.04 8.08
CA GLY A 286 4.48 7.92 6.91
C GLY A 286 3.36 7.72 5.90
N SER A 287 2.13 7.49 6.39
CA SER A 287 0.92 7.19 5.61
C SER A 287 1.03 5.96 4.70
N ALA A 288 1.92 5.01 5.03
CA ALA A 288 2.15 3.85 4.18
C ALA A 288 0.92 2.91 4.11
N GLY A 289 0.11 2.85 5.16
CA GLY A 289 -1.15 2.10 5.19
C GLY A 289 -2.14 2.60 4.14
N PHE A 290 -2.34 3.92 4.07
CA PHE A 290 -3.23 4.53 3.08
C PHE A 290 -2.64 4.56 1.67
N ASN A 291 -1.37 4.94 1.54
CA ASN A 291 -0.68 4.98 0.24
C ASN A 291 -0.57 3.59 -0.39
N GLY A 292 -0.46 2.53 0.43
CA GLY A 292 -0.50 1.15 -0.04
C GLY A 292 -1.81 0.77 -0.76
N ILE A 293 -2.96 1.38 -0.40
CA ILE A 293 -4.23 1.21 -1.12
C ILE A 293 -4.11 1.77 -2.53
N VAL A 294 -3.54 2.96 -2.67
CA VAL A 294 -3.35 3.58 -3.99
C VAL A 294 -2.40 2.74 -4.83
N VAL A 295 -1.30 2.28 -4.25
CA VAL A 295 -0.34 1.39 -4.93
C VAL A 295 -1.00 0.10 -5.39
N ALA A 296 -1.85 -0.52 -4.57
CA ALA A 296 -2.59 -1.73 -4.94
C ALA A 296 -3.56 -1.46 -6.11
N LEU A 297 -4.27 -0.33 -6.09
CA LEU A 297 -5.19 0.06 -7.17
C LEU A 297 -4.44 0.35 -8.47
N PHE A 298 -3.29 1.02 -8.40
CA PHE A 298 -2.44 1.33 -9.54
C PHE A 298 -1.80 0.07 -10.14
N GLY A 299 -1.41 -0.88 -9.29
CA GLY A 299 -1.01 -2.22 -9.69
C GLY A 299 -2.15 -3.11 -10.17
N HIS A 300 -3.33 -2.55 -10.44
CA HIS A 300 -4.56 -3.24 -10.86
C HIS A 300 -4.97 -4.40 -9.95
N LEU A 301 -4.70 -4.28 -8.65
CA LEU A 301 -4.96 -5.28 -7.63
C LEU A 301 -4.30 -6.63 -7.94
N HIS A 302 -3.15 -6.58 -8.64
CA HIS A 302 -2.33 -7.73 -8.96
C HIS A 302 -1.00 -7.66 -8.19
N PRO A 303 -0.58 -8.72 -7.46
CA PRO A 303 0.63 -8.68 -6.63
C PRO A 303 1.90 -8.25 -7.38
N LEU A 304 2.08 -8.76 -8.60
CA LEU A 304 3.23 -8.37 -9.44
C LEU A 304 3.10 -6.95 -10.01
N GLY A 305 1.88 -6.46 -10.21
CA GLY A 305 1.62 -5.09 -10.66
C GLY A 305 1.89 -4.07 -9.55
N SER A 306 1.76 -4.48 -8.29
CA SER A 306 2.09 -3.64 -7.13
C SER A 306 3.58 -3.32 -7.02
N ILE A 307 4.48 -4.13 -7.61
CA ILE A 307 5.92 -3.90 -7.58
C ILE A 307 6.28 -2.56 -8.27
N PRO A 308 6.08 -2.37 -9.59
CA PRO A 308 6.40 -1.11 -10.24
C PRO A 308 5.58 0.07 -9.69
N ALA A 309 4.32 -0.17 -9.28
CA ALA A 309 3.49 0.84 -8.65
C ALA A 309 4.09 1.36 -7.33
N SER A 310 4.60 0.46 -6.48
CA SER A 310 5.21 0.84 -5.20
C SER A 310 6.48 1.67 -5.38
N ILE A 311 7.29 1.34 -6.38
CA ILE A 311 8.51 2.08 -6.72
C ILE A 311 8.16 3.48 -7.23
N LEU A 312 7.16 3.59 -8.11
CA LEU A 312 6.66 4.88 -8.61
C LEU A 312 6.16 5.77 -7.46
N PHE A 313 5.36 5.23 -6.55
CA PHE A 313 4.86 5.99 -5.40
C PHE A 313 5.97 6.32 -4.38
N GLY A 314 6.93 5.42 -4.18
CA GLY A 314 8.13 5.71 -3.40
C GLY A 314 8.92 6.88 -3.99
N ALA A 315 9.11 6.88 -5.32
CA ALA A 315 9.78 7.94 -6.06
C ALA A 315 9.04 9.28 -5.92
N LEU A 316 7.72 9.28 -6.04
CA LEU A 316 6.90 10.48 -5.85
C LEU A 316 7.05 11.06 -4.44
N ILE A 317 7.02 10.22 -3.40
CA ILE A 317 7.14 10.69 -2.01
C ILE A 317 8.55 11.23 -1.73
N VAL A 318 9.59 10.51 -2.12
CA VAL A 318 10.98 10.93 -1.88
C VAL A 318 11.33 12.17 -2.71
N GLY A 319 10.91 12.19 -3.97
CA GLY A 319 11.03 13.33 -4.87
C GLY A 319 10.29 14.57 -4.35
N ALA A 320 9.06 14.41 -3.86
CA ALA A 320 8.30 15.51 -3.28
C ALA A 320 8.97 16.07 -2.01
N ASN A 321 9.58 15.22 -1.18
CA ASN A 321 10.37 15.67 -0.03
C ASN A 321 11.61 16.48 -0.44
N LYS A 322 12.27 16.14 -1.57
CA LYS A 322 13.38 16.95 -2.12
C LYS A 322 12.87 18.27 -2.67
N LEU A 323 11.79 18.25 -3.45
CA LEU A 323 11.09 19.45 -3.96
C LEU A 323 10.75 20.39 -2.79
N GLN A 324 10.22 19.87 -1.69
CA GLN A 324 9.94 20.65 -0.47
C GLN A 324 11.14 21.45 0.00
N ARG A 325 12.29 20.77 0.13
CA ARG A 325 13.51 21.35 0.70
C ARG A 325 14.16 22.33 -0.26
N VAL A 326 14.08 22.08 -1.56
CA VAL A 326 14.69 22.97 -2.58
C VAL A 326 13.81 24.20 -2.80
N MET A 327 12.51 23.99 -3.01
CA MET A 327 11.55 25.06 -3.31
C MET A 327 11.02 25.77 -2.05
N GLN A 328 11.40 25.31 -0.85
CA GLN A 328 10.94 25.84 0.44
C GLN A 328 9.40 25.95 0.55
N VAL A 329 8.68 25.05 -0.12
CA VAL A 329 7.21 25.02 -0.08
C VAL A 329 6.72 24.29 1.18
N PRO A 330 5.54 24.64 1.71
CA PRO A 330 4.99 23.95 2.89
C PRO A 330 4.73 22.46 2.67
N THR A 331 4.84 21.63 3.71
CA THR A 331 4.46 20.20 3.67
C THR A 331 3.02 20.00 3.19
N ALA A 332 2.10 20.88 3.61
CA ALA A 332 0.70 20.85 3.22
C ALA A 332 0.51 20.90 1.70
N PHE A 333 1.38 21.63 0.98
CA PHE A 333 1.37 21.70 -0.48
C PHE A 333 1.69 20.33 -1.10
N ILE A 334 2.69 19.62 -0.59
CA ILE A 334 3.05 18.28 -1.07
C ILE A 334 1.94 17.29 -0.81
N THR A 335 1.34 17.34 0.38
CA THR A 335 0.22 16.48 0.73
C THR A 335 -0.95 16.72 -0.23
N ALA A 336 -1.24 17.98 -0.57
CA ALA A 336 -2.25 18.33 -1.57
C ALA A 336 -1.87 17.82 -2.96
N LEU A 337 -0.63 18.00 -3.41
CA LEU A 337 -0.14 17.52 -4.71
C LEU A 337 -0.22 16.00 -4.81
N ASN A 338 0.25 15.27 -3.80
CA ASN A 338 0.13 13.82 -3.73
C ASN A 338 -1.33 13.39 -3.76
N GLY A 339 -2.20 14.00 -2.94
CA GLY A 339 -3.64 13.72 -2.93
C GLY A 339 -4.30 13.96 -4.29
N LEU A 340 -3.88 15.03 -4.99
CA LEU A 340 -4.36 15.36 -6.32
C LEU A 340 -3.93 14.33 -7.36
N VAL A 341 -2.66 13.91 -7.34
CA VAL A 341 -2.14 12.82 -8.17
C VAL A 341 -2.96 11.54 -7.92
N VAL A 342 -3.20 11.19 -6.65
CA VAL A 342 -4.05 10.04 -6.28
C VAL A 342 -5.46 10.19 -6.86
N ILE A 343 -6.12 11.34 -6.70
CA ILE A 343 -7.48 11.58 -7.19
C ILE A 343 -7.55 11.44 -8.71
N PHE A 344 -6.65 12.09 -9.47
CA PHE A 344 -6.66 12.01 -10.92
C PHE A 344 -6.39 10.60 -11.43
N VAL A 345 -5.44 9.90 -10.80
CA VAL A 345 -5.08 8.53 -11.16
C VAL A 345 -6.23 7.56 -10.87
N VAL A 346 -6.84 7.63 -9.68
CA VAL A 346 -7.98 6.78 -9.31
C VAL A 346 -9.20 7.11 -10.16
N SER A 347 -9.44 8.38 -10.46
CA SER A 347 -10.53 8.81 -11.35
C SER A 347 -10.34 8.28 -12.77
N SER A 348 -9.10 8.29 -13.29
CA SER A 348 -8.74 7.72 -14.58
C SER A 348 -9.01 6.20 -14.62
N GLU A 349 -8.62 5.47 -13.58
CA GLU A 349 -8.92 4.04 -13.44
C GLU A 349 -10.43 3.76 -13.41
N TYR A 350 -11.19 4.53 -12.63
CA TYR A 350 -12.65 4.43 -12.57
C TYR A 350 -13.28 4.65 -13.95
N TRP A 351 -12.80 5.68 -14.66
CA TRP A 351 -13.27 6.00 -16.00
C TRP A 351 -12.94 4.91 -17.01
N ARG A 352 -11.71 4.35 -16.97
CA ARG A 352 -11.31 3.20 -17.80
C ARG A 352 -12.22 2.00 -17.57
N ARG A 353 -12.50 1.64 -16.30
CA ARG A 353 -13.39 0.51 -15.96
C ARG A 353 -14.82 0.75 -16.41
N ARG A 354 -15.34 1.98 -16.23
CA ARG A 354 -16.67 2.36 -16.68
C ARG A 354 -16.80 2.23 -18.20
N TRP A 355 -15.78 2.64 -18.94
CA TRP A 355 -15.75 2.52 -20.40
C TRP A 355 -15.59 1.07 -20.85
N ALA A 356 -14.74 0.27 -20.20
CA ALA A 356 -14.60 -1.16 -20.48
C ALA A 356 -15.93 -1.92 -20.29
N ARG A 357 -16.67 -1.65 -19.20
CA ARG A 357 -17.99 -2.26 -18.97
C ARG A 357 -19.04 -1.88 -20.02
N ARG A 358 -19.01 -0.64 -20.52
CA ARG A 358 -19.91 -0.20 -21.59
C ARG A 358 -19.63 -0.94 -22.92
N ARG A 359 -18.39 -1.38 -23.16
CA ARG A 359 -18.03 -2.19 -24.34
C ARG A 359 -18.57 -3.62 -24.28
N GLU A 360 -18.73 -4.20 -23.10
CA GLU A 360 -19.28 -5.56 -22.93
C GLU A 360 -20.80 -5.62 -23.10
N THR A 361 -21.48 -4.47 -23.00
CA THR A 361 -22.95 -4.36 -23.09
C THR A 361 -23.47 -3.91 -24.45
N GLU A 362 -22.61 -3.52 -25.40
CA GLU A 362 -23.04 -3.23 -26.78
C GLU A 362 -23.12 -4.56 -27.56
N PRO A 363 -24.29 -4.93 -28.13
CA PRO A 363 -24.37 -6.09 -29.01
C PRO A 363 -23.42 -5.88 -30.19
N VAL A 364 -22.64 -6.90 -30.54
CA VAL A 364 -21.86 -6.90 -31.79
C VAL A 364 -22.84 -6.66 -32.93
N GLU A 365 -22.80 -5.47 -33.50
CA GLU A 365 -23.64 -5.08 -34.63
C GLU A 365 -23.32 -6.04 -35.79
N LYS A 366 -24.35 -6.75 -36.29
CA LYS A 366 -24.21 -7.69 -37.41
C LYS A 366 -23.47 -6.99 -38.55
N PRO A 367 -22.49 -7.64 -39.21
CA PRO A 367 -21.83 -7.03 -40.37
C PRO A 367 -22.88 -6.66 -41.44
N PRO A 368 -22.78 -5.47 -42.06
CA PRO A 368 -23.75 -5.02 -43.04
C PRO A 368 -23.65 -5.91 -44.29
N GLY A 369 -24.66 -6.76 -44.50
CA GLY A 369 -24.73 -7.66 -45.65
C GLY A 369 -25.40 -9.01 -45.41
N ALA A 370 -25.65 -9.42 -44.15
CA ALA A 370 -26.41 -10.64 -43.89
C ALA A 370 -27.92 -10.38 -44.03
N THR A 371 -28.45 -10.56 -45.24
CA THR A 371 -29.89 -10.65 -45.50
C THR A 371 -30.49 -11.81 -44.71
N GLU A 372 -31.70 -11.63 -44.21
CA GLU A 372 -32.43 -12.60 -43.36
C GLU A 372 -32.80 -13.93 -44.05
N ALA A 373 -32.34 -14.16 -45.28
CA ALA A 373 -32.71 -15.31 -46.10
C ALA A 373 -31.78 -16.55 -45.97
N GLU A 374 -30.62 -16.45 -45.32
CA GLU A 374 -29.67 -17.59 -45.22
C GLU A 374 -29.77 -18.43 -43.94
N VAL A 375 -30.71 -18.15 -43.03
CA VAL A 375 -30.88 -18.92 -41.78
C VAL A 375 -32.07 -19.88 -41.82
N ALA A 376 -32.71 -20.03 -42.98
CA ALA A 376 -33.81 -20.98 -43.19
C ALA A 376 -33.52 -21.97 -44.32
N THR A 377 -32.38 -22.66 -44.23
CA THR A 377 -32.15 -24.01 -44.79
C THR A 377 -31.14 -24.76 -43.95
#